data_AF-A0A933KK95-F1
#
_entry.id   AF-A0A933KK95-F1
#
_cell.length_a   1.000
_cell.length_b   1.000
_cell.length_c   1.000
_cell.angle_alpha   90.00
_cell.angle_beta   90.00
_cell.angle_gamma   90.00
#
_symmetry.space_group_name_H-M   'P 1'
#
loop_
_entity.id
_entity.type
_entity.pdbx_description
1 polymer ?
#
loop_
_entity_poly.entity_id
_entity_poly.type
_entity_poly.pdbx_seq_one_letter_code
_entity_poly.pdbx_strand_id
1 'polypeptide(L)'
;MMLLATSLLIAASGAAQAQQSGQPAGRPLPELDRAFDRHQGWTGADAAYSVQLTDELTLWLFGDTFLGAVREGRRVESVMVRNTIGLQSGSPPTARNLAFFHGLDASGKPDSFFRREGSPNWFWPLQGIRTRKGLFVFLTEIEKTDAADVFGFRQVAVWLAHIPNWRSHPSRWRIAYTPVPHCRIDALGGTMFGTAVLLHAEELYIYGVAEERCQGALEKSLVLARAPAHDPSDFAGWRFRGSRGWTADPAAAVPIRDSVASELSVTCDETGERFLLTCSRDGLSPEIWVAAARRPWGPFEPERLVYSCPEPARDSTVFCYAAKAHAGLASPGRLVLTYVANSTRFERILEDASLYRPRFVSVELGPARPWRRVNASSAAWAPAPRHAEPARGLEQRQAPDRPNDVDTHQRGGSELGLSREQDAEGQADQGGQVGPRDLLGCLAAMQSSDAPTRAAASHHVEDAAERGNLSARHEIAVLPSRNRSGLRPGTRAARAASPKLRARKPASNCGSPRRPRNPPNGAAVYWVDAVPSPLPGPLSPGDVAG
;
A
#
# COMPACT_ATOMS: atom_id res chain seq x y z
N MET A 1 -48.34 -7.86 -65.41
CA MET A 1 -49.09 -6.67 -64.96
C MET A 1 -48.87 -6.51 -63.46
N MET A 2 -48.30 -5.36 -63.07
CA MET A 2 -48.31 -4.60 -61.79
C MET A 2 -48.18 -5.34 -60.43
N LEU A 3 -47.20 -5.07 -59.55
CA LEU A 3 -46.86 -3.87 -58.71
C LEU A 3 -47.73 -3.67 -57.43
N LEU A 4 -47.02 -3.25 -56.35
CA LEU A 4 -47.41 -2.70 -55.02
C LEU A 4 -47.47 -3.70 -53.83
N ALA A 5 -46.54 -3.66 -52.84
CA ALA A 5 -46.37 -2.72 -51.69
C ALA A 5 -47.46 -2.94 -50.59
N THR A 6 -47.19 -3.09 -49.29
CA THR A 6 -46.48 -2.20 -48.35
C THR A 6 -46.26 -2.87 -46.97
N SER A 7 -45.30 -2.36 -46.20
CA SER A 7 -44.70 -2.73 -44.90
C SER A 7 -45.58 -2.66 -43.63
N LEU A 8 -45.17 -3.35 -42.53
CA LEU A 8 -45.08 -2.76 -41.18
C LEU A 8 -44.21 -3.57 -40.17
N LEU A 9 -43.58 -2.82 -39.26
CA LEU A 9 -42.49 -3.10 -38.33
C LEU A 9 -42.76 -4.16 -37.23
N ILE A 10 -41.72 -4.93 -36.90
CA ILE A 10 -41.55 -5.58 -35.58
C ILE A 10 -40.40 -4.88 -34.85
N ALA A 11 -40.73 -4.18 -33.78
CA ALA A 11 -39.75 -3.61 -32.85
C ALA A 11 -39.20 -4.73 -31.95
N ALA A 12 -37.92 -5.04 -32.09
CA ALA A 12 -37.18 -5.87 -31.15
C ALA A 12 -36.66 -5.00 -30.00
N SER A 13 -37.26 -5.14 -28.81
CA SER A 13 -36.77 -4.53 -27.59
C SER A 13 -35.55 -5.30 -27.07
N GLY A 14 -34.37 -4.94 -27.56
CA GLY A 14 -33.10 -5.27 -26.89
C GLY A 14 -32.98 -4.42 -25.62
N ALA A 15 -33.04 -5.08 -24.46
CA ALA A 15 -32.75 -4.46 -23.18
C ALA A 15 -31.23 -4.20 -23.06
N ALA A 16 -30.78 -3.10 -23.64
CA ALA A 16 -29.60 -2.41 -23.11
C ALA A 16 -30.04 -1.78 -21.78
N GLN A 17 -29.67 -2.37 -20.65
CA GLN A 17 -29.77 -1.67 -19.38
C GLN A 17 -28.83 -0.46 -19.44
N ALA A 18 -29.42 0.72 -19.65
CA ALA A 18 -28.74 1.99 -19.55
C ALA A 18 -28.06 2.09 -18.17
N GLN A 19 -26.73 2.10 -18.17
CA GLN A 19 -25.94 2.57 -17.04
C GLN A 19 -26.35 4.02 -16.80
N GLN A 20 -27.09 4.29 -15.72
CA GLN A 20 -27.49 5.66 -15.38
C GLN A 20 -26.21 6.49 -15.21
N SER A 21 -25.99 7.38 -16.17
CA SER A 21 -24.97 8.44 -16.20
C SER A 21 -25.30 9.53 -15.18
N GLY A 22 -25.31 9.16 -13.90
CA GLY A 22 -25.21 10.14 -12.83
C GLY A 22 -23.78 10.66 -12.75
N GLN A 23 -23.59 11.96 -12.59
CA GLN A 23 -22.26 12.48 -12.24
C GLN A 23 -21.73 11.78 -10.97
N PRO A 24 -20.41 11.59 -10.85
CA PRO A 24 -19.83 10.96 -9.67
C PRO A 24 -20.31 11.69 -8.41
N ALA A 25 -20.81 10.95 -7.42
CA ALA A 25 -21.39 11.52 -6.20
C ALA A 25 -20.33 12.15 -5.26
N GLY A 26 -19.05 11.95 -5.56
CA GLY A 26 -17.93 12.37 -4.73
C GLY A 26 -17.70 13.88 -4.72
N ARG A 27 -17.43 14.45 -3.54
CA ARG A 27 -17.07 15.87 -3.36
C ARG A 27 -15.75 15.97 -2.59
N PRO A 28 -14.77 16.78 -3.04
CA PRO A 28 -13.54 17.04 -2.30
C PRO A 28 -13.81 17.56 -0.89
N LEU A 29 -12.93 17.21 0.06
CA LEU A 29 -12.95 17.67 1.45
C LEU A 29 -11.69 18.49 1.76
N PRO A 30 -11.57 19.72 1.25
CA PRO A 30 -10.36 20.53 1.38
C PRO A 30 -10.01 20.90 2.84
N GLU A 31 -10.97 20.81 3.76
CA GLU A 31 -10.74 20.91 5.20
C GLU A 31 -9.94 19.75 5.77
N LEU A 32 -10.11 18.54 5.24
CA LEU A 32 -9.32 17.37 5.66
C LEU A 32 -7.96 17.37 4.95
N ASP A 33 -7.90 17.76 3.68
CA ASP A 33 -6.64 17.97 2.95
C ASP A 33 -5.67 18.85 3.74
N ARG A 34 -6.18 19.94 4.34
CA ARG A 34 -5.39 20.89 5.13
C ARG A 34 -4.70 20.26 6.35
N ALA A 35 -5.19 19.15 6.89
CA ALA A 35 -4.51 18.44 7.97
C ALA A 35 -3.19 17.80 7.51
N PHE A 36 -3.12 17.41 6.24
CA PHE A 36 -1.97 16.78 5.58
C PHE A 36 -1.18 17.77 4.72
N ASP A 37 -1.61 19.04 4.63
CA ASP A 37 -0.85 20.10 3.98
C ASP A 37 0.24 20.65 4.90
N ARG A 38 1.33 19.89 5.00
CA ARG A 38 2.46 20.16 5.88
C ARG A 38 3.62 20.74 5.10
N HIS A 39 4.27 21.76 5.70
CA HIS A 39 5.36 22.50 5.06
C HIS A 39 6.73 22.25 5.69
N GLN A 40 6.79 21.43 6.75
CA GLN A 40 8.01 21.03 7.45
C GLN A 40 7.81 19.63 8.03
N GLY A 41 8.86 18.80 8.00
CA GLY A 41 8.81 17.42 8.48
C GLY A 41 8.19 16.50 7.43
N TRP A 42 7.18 15.72 7.81
CA TRP A 42 6.30 15.01 6.89
C TRP A 42 5.66 16.01 5.95
N THR A 43 5.84 15.88 4.64
CA THR A 43 5.33 16.84 3.64
C THR A 43 4.49 16.17 2.54
N GLY A 44 4.43 14.84 2.51
CA GLY A 44 3.65 14.06 1.56
C GLY A 44 4.03 12.59 1.60
N ALA A 45 3.05 11.72 1.41
CA ALA A 45 3.26 10.29 1.32
C ALA A 45 2.11 9.62 0.58
N ASP A 46 2.29 8.34 0.26
CA ASP A 46 1.28 7.49 -0.34
C ASP A 46 0.69 6.43 0.61
N ALA A 47 -0.08 5.50 0.05
CA ALA A 47 -0.89 4.47 0.69
C ALA A 47 -2.06 4.98 1.54
N ALA A 48 -1.77 5.72 2.62
CA ALA A 48 -2.72 6.32 3.55
C ALA A 48 -3.75 5.36 4.15
N TYR A 49 -3.34 4.17 4.64
CA TYR A 49 -4.26 3.31 5.40
C TYR A 49 -4.60 3.94 6.75
N SER A 50 -5.83 3.73 7.23
CA SER A 50 -6.26 4.16 8.56
C SER A 50 -6.76 2.98 9.40
N VAL A 51 -6.32 2.92 10.66
CA VAL A 51 -6.69 1.90 11.65
C VAL A 51 -7.26 2.58 12.88
N GLN A 52 -8.51 2.30 13.23
CA GLN A 52 -9.11 2.78 14.48
C GLN A 52 -8.49 2.04 15.67
N LEU A 53 -7.76 2.76 16.52
CA LEU A 53 -7.14 2.20 17.72
C LEU A 53 -8.07 2.34 18.95
N THR A 54 -8.70 3.48 19.15
CA THR A 54 -9.78 3.71 20.12
C THR A 54 -10.81 4.62 19.49
N ASP A 55 -11.92 4.95 20.16
CA ASP A 55 -12.92 5.87 19.59
C ASP A 55 -12.33 7.28 19.30
N GLU A 56 -11.24 7.64 19.98
CA GLU A 56 -10.54 8.92 19.87
C GLU A 56 -9.12 8.82 19.31
N LEU A 57 -8.66 7.66 18.83
CA LEU A 57 -7.31 7.50 18.31
C LEU A 57 -7.30 6.69 17.03
N THR A 58 -6.81 7.33 15.95
CA THR A 58 -6.62 6.71 14.64
C THR A 58 -5.14 6.66 14.31
N LEU A 59 -4.67 5.49 13.88
CA LEU A 59 -3.35 5.32 13.29
C LEU A 59 -3.44 5.43 11.78
N TRP A 60 -2.58 6.25 11.20
CA TRP A 60 -2.36 6.34 9.77
C TRP A 60 -1.06 5.62 9.41
N LEU A 61 -1.08 4.84 8.33
CA LEU A 61 0.07 4.11 7.82
C LEU A 61 0.36 4.59 6.40
N PHE A 62 1.59 5.02 6.16
CA PHE A 62 2.02 5.57 4.88
C PHE A 62 3.16 4.76 4.29
N GLY A 63 3.18 4.63 2.97
CA GLY A 63 4.31 4.09 2.23
C GLY A 63 5.40 5.15 2.06
N ASP A 64 5.96 5.22 0.86
CA ASP A 64 7.04 6.14 0.54
C ASP A 64 6.63 7.58 0.90
N THR A 65 7.47 8.24 1.69
CA THR A 65 7.15 9.49 2.39
C THR A 65 8.28 10.51 2.22
N PHE A 66 7.94 11.73 1.80
CA PHE A 66 8.84 12.87 1.84
C PHE A 66 8.92 13.48 3.25
N LEU A 67 10.15 13.55 3.75
CA LEU A 67 10.53 14.28 4.96
C LEU A 67 11.44 15.44 4.57
N GLY A 68 11.06 16.68 4.90
CA GLY A 68 11.80 17.87 4.48
C GLY A 68 11.03 19.16 4.71
N ALA A 69 11.22 20.15 3.83
CA ALA A 69 10.49 21.42 3.87
C ALA A 69 9.78 21.69 2.54
N VAL A 70 8.71 22.50 2.58
CA VAL A 70 8.06 23.05 1.40
C VAL A 70 8.25 24.56 1.39
N ARG A 71 8.83 25.09 0.31
CA ARG A 71 9.02 26.53 0.09
C ARG A 71 8.48 26.88 -1.30
N GLU A 72 7.60 27.89 -1.37
CA GLU A 72 7.00 28.35 -2.63
C GLU A 72 6.32 27.21 -3.43
N GLY A 73 5.69 26.27 -2.73
CA GLY A 73 5.04 25.10 -3.33
C GLY A 73 5.99 23.98 -3.76
N ARG A 74 7.31 24.13 -3.63
CA ARG A 74 8.31 23.10 -3.98
C ARG A 74 8.83 22.39 -2.73
N ARG A 75 9.08 21.08 -2.84
CA ARG A 75 9.81 20.30 -1.84
C ARG A 75 11.30 20.66 -1.94
N VAL A 76 11.88 21.05 -0.82
CA VAL A 76 13.29 21.39 -0.69
C VAL A 76 13.89 20.63 0.49
N GLU A 77 15.19 20.32 0.40
CA GLU A 77 15.92 19.62 1.48
C GLU A 77 15.20 18.34 1.93
N SER A 78 14.61 17.63 0.96
CA SER A 78 13.73 16.50 1.21
C SER A 78 14.45 15.17 0.99
N VAL A 79 14.18 14.22 1.88
CA VAL A 79 14.54 12.80 1.74
C VAL A 79 13.26 11.98 1.63
N MET A 80 13.34 10.84 0.94
CA MET A 80 12.24 9.89 0.87
C MET A 80 12.56 8.67 1.73
N VAL A 81 11.77 8.44 2.77
CA VAL A 81 11.80 7.20 3.57
C VAL A 81 10.71 6.26 3.10
N ARG A 82 10.85 4.95 3.37
CA ARG A 82 9.98 3.93 2.74
C ARG A 82 8.65 3.70 3.42
N ASN A 83 8.51 4.16 4.66
CA ASN A 83 7.25 4.20 5.37
C ASN A 83 7.32 5.13 6.57
N THR A 84 6.17 5.71 6.91
CA THR A 84 5.96 6.48 8.15
C THR A 84 4.60 6.14 8.74
N ILE A 85 4.35 6.62 9.96
CA ILE A 85 3.04 6.54 10.58
C ILE A 85 2.55 7.91 11.02
N GLY A 86 1.24 8.06 11.16
CA GLY A 86 0.60 9.21 11.79
C GLY A 86 -0.29 8.78 12.95
N LEU A 87 -0.34 9.55 14.03
CA LEU A 87 -1.36 9.40 15.07
C LEU A 87 -2.28 10.61 15.05
N GLN A 88 -3.56 10.35 14.85
CA GLN A 88 -4.64 11.33 14.91
C GLN A 88 -5.43 11.13 16.19
N SER A 89 -5.54 12.19 16.99
CA SER A 89 -6.42 12.24 18.17
C SER A 89 -7.75 12.91 17.84
N GLY A 90 -8.86 12.29 18.22
CA GLY A 90 -10.20 12.71 17.84
C GLY A 90 -10.48 12.58 16.34
N SER A 91 -11.62 13.11 15.90
CA SER A 91 -12.08 13.13 14.51
C SER A 91 -12.90 14.40 14.27
N PRO A 92 -12.78 15.09 13.13
CA PRO A 92 -11.93 14.79 11.96
C PRO A 92 -10.43 15.13 12.15
N PRO A 93 -9.53 14.75 11.21
CA PRO A 93 -8.13 15.17 11.25
C PRO A 93 -8.00 16.68 11.08
N THR A 94 -7.06 17.26 11.83
CA THR A 94 -6.62 18.65 11.76
C THR A 94 -5.11 18.70 11.94
N ALA A 95 -4.48 19.80 11.53
CA ALA A 95 -3.05 20.03 11.75
C ALA A 95 -2.62 20.01 13.23
N ARG A 96 -3.55 20.16 14.19
CA ARG A 96 -3.26 20.19 15.64
C ARG A 96 -3.35 18.83 16.30
N ASN A 97 -4.18 17.94 15.76
CA ASN A 97 -4.46 16.64 16.39
C ASN A 97 -3.79 15.47 15.64
N LEU A 98 -3.06 15.75 14.57
CA LEU A 98 -2.31 14.79 13.77
C LEU A 98 -0.79 14.99 13.95
N ALA A 99 -0.10 13.94 14.37
CA ALA A 99 1.36 13.91 14.53
C ALA A 99 1.97 12.78 13.68
N PHE A 100 3.10 13.03 13.05
CA PHE A 100 3.79 12.06 12.19
C PHE A 100 5.07 11.54 12.84
N PHE A 101 5.41 10.29 12.56
CA PHE A 101 6.55 9.58 13.13
C PHE A 101 7.29 8.78 12.07
N HIS A 102 8.62 8.84 12.13
CA HIS A 102 9.53 8.09 11.28
C HIS A 102 10.66 7.49 12.12
N GLY A 103 11.36 6.49 11.58
CA GLY A 103 12.53 5.89 12.21
C GLY A 103 13.78 6.74 12.05
N LEU A 104 14.85 6.36 12.75
CA LEU A 104 16.19 6.87 12.48
C LEU A 104 17.16 5.72 12.19
N ASP A 105 18.12 5.99 11.32
CA ASP A 105 19.26 5.12 11.09
C ASP A 105 20.29 5.24 12.22
N ALA A 106 21.36 4.44 12.16
CA ALA A 106 22.42 4.45 13.17
C ALA A 106 23.20 5.78 13.25
N SER A 107 23.12 6.63 12.22
CA SER A 107 23.72 7.96 12.18
C SER A 107 22.78 9.08 12.65
N GLY A 108 21.53 8.75 13.00
CA GLY A 108 20.50 9.71 13.40
C GLY A 108 19.82 10.42 12.24
N LYS A 109 19.94 9.94 11.00
CA LYS A 109 19.22 10.46 9.84
C LYS A 109 17.82 9.84 9.72
N PRO A 110 16.85 10.52 9.08
CA PRO A 110 15.53 9.97 8.86
C PRO A 110 15.57 8.61 8.13
N ASP A 111 14.79 7.66 8.64
CA ASP A 111 14.65 6.31 8.11
C ASP A 111 13.20 5.83 8.26
N SER A 112 12.89 4.68 7.67
CA SER A 112 11.57 4.04 7.72
C SER A 112 11.15 3.68 9.16
N PHE A 113 9.87 3.87 9.48
CA PHE A 113 9.34 3.54 10.81
C PHE A 113 9.33 2.03 11.07
N PHE A 114 8.82 1.25 10.11
CA PHE A 114 8.91 -0.20 10.05
C PHE A 114 10.12 -0.60 9.21
N ARG A 115 11.05 -1.35 9.81
CA ARG A 115 12.24 -1.86 9.13
C ARG A 115 12.75 -3.14 9.78
N ARG A 116 13.41 -3.97 8.99
CA ARG A 116 14.21 -5.09 9.49
C ARG A 116 15.68 -4.69 9.54
N GLU A 117 16.26 -4.78 10.72
CA GLU A 117 17.68 -4.48 10.91
C GLU A 117 18.55 -5.40 10.05
N GLY A 118 19.49 -4.83 9.29
CA GLY A 118 20.39 -5.57 8.40
C GLY A 118 19.78 -6.06 7.08
N SER A 119 18.50 -5.78 6.80
CA SER A 119 17.90 -6.10 5.50
C SER A 119 18.12 -4.96 4.50
N PRO A 120 18.51 -5.24 3.24
CA PRO A 120 18.49 -4.24 2.17
C PRO A 120 17.07 -3.95 1.64
N ASN A 121 16.12 -4.83 1.97
CA ASN A 121 14.72 -4.70 1.58
C ASN A 121 14.00 -3.71 2.49
N TRP A 122 12.89 -3.14 1.99
CA TRP A 122 12.04 -2.25 2.78
C TRP A 122 10.63 -2.80 2.93
N PHE A 123 9.85 -2.14 3.78
CA PHE A 123 8.44 -2.44 3.95
C PHE A 123 7.57 -1.31 3.41
N TRP A 124 6.52 -1.68 2.68
CA TRP A 124 5.34 -0.85 2.55
C TRP A 124 4.22 -1.38 3.43
N PRO A 125 3.58 -0.52 4.24
CA PRO A 125 2.46 -0.95 5.03
C PRO A 125 1.24 -1.23 4.17
N LEU A 126 0.55 -2.30 4.54
CA LEU A 126 -0.80 -2.61 4.10
C LEU A 126 -1.77 -2.21 5.24
N GLN A 127 -2.87 -2.94 5.40
CA GLN A 127 -3.82 -2.65 6.46
C GLN A 127 -3.34 -3.17 7.83
N GLY A 128 -3.79 -2.50 8.90
CA GLY A 128 -3.62 -2.96 10.27
C GLY A 128 -4.94 -3.25 10.99
N ILE A 129 -4.83 -3.88 12.15
CA ILE A 129 -5.96 -4.16 13.04
C ILE A 129 -5.52 -4.14 14.50
N ARG A 130 -6.31 -3.50 15.35
CA ARG A 130 -6.17 -3.63 16.80
C ARG A 130 -6.98 -4.82 17.30
N THR A 131 -6.34 -5.70 18.06
CA THR A 131 -6.99 -6.82 18.75
C THR A 131 -6.76 -6.72 20.27
N ARG A 132 -7.22 -7.73 21.01
CA ARG A 132 -6.93 -7.84 22.46
C ARG A 132 -5.44 -8.12 22.74
N LYS A 133 -4.70 -8.71 21.79
CA LYS A 133 -3.26 -9.00 21.93
C LYS A 133 -2.34 -7.84 21.52
N GLY A 134 -2.90 -6.76 20.97
CA GLY A 134 -2.15 -5.58 20.56
C GLY A 134 -2.54 -5.08 19.18
N LEU A 135 -1.72 -4.20 18.62
CA LEU A 135 -1.83 -3.76 17.24
C LEU A 135 -1.07 -4.74 16.34
N PHE A 136 -1.69 -5.11 15.23
CA PHE A 136 -1.08 -5.88 14.17
C PHE A 136 -1.10 -5.07 12.86
N VAL A 137 -0.02 -5.08 12.10
CA VAL A 137 0.09 -4.39 10.81
C VAL A 137 0.66 -5.35 9.78
N PHE A 138 -0.05 -5.52 8.66
CA PHE A 138 0.48 -6.24 7.51
C PHE A 138 1.44 -5.34 6.75
N LEU A 139 2.59 -5.89 6.34
CA LEU A 139 3.65 -5.19 5.62
C LEU A 139 4.03 -6.03 4.41
N THR A 140 4.08 -5.45 3.22
CA THR A 140 4.71 -6.11 2.07
C THR A 140 6.20 -5.79 2.05
N GLU A 141 7.04 -6.82 1.95
CA GLU A 141 8.49 -6.69 1.82
C GLU A 141 8.84 -6.48 0.36
N ILE A 142 9.61 -5.42 0.10
CA ILE A 142 9.99 -4.99 -1.22
C ILE A 142 11.49 -5.11 -1.37
N GLU A 143 11.89 -5.76 -2.46
CA GLU A 143 13.27 -5.88 -2.91
C GLU A 143 13.51 -4.95 -4.10
N LYS A 144 14.62 -4.22 -4.09
CA LYS A 144 15.05 -3.43 -5.26
C LYS A 144 15.48 -4.39 -6.36
N THR A 145 15.06 -4.14 -7.59
CA THR A 145 15.54 -4.88 -8.77
C THR A 145 16.56 -4.04 -9.53
N ASP A 146 17.25 -4.68 -10.49
CA ASP A 146 18.19 -4.00 -11.39
C ASP A 146 17.48 -3.19 -12.49
N ALA A 147 16.14 -3.23 -12.56
CA ALA A 147 15.40 -2.46 -13.54
C ALA A 147 15.54 -0.95 -13.26
N ALA A 148 15.77 -0.19 -14.34
CA ALA A 148 16.10 1.22 -14.26
C ALA A 148 14.87 2.16 -14.26
N ASP A 149 13.66 1.60 -14.32
CA ASP A 149 12.42 2.36 -14.32
C ASP A 149 11.87 2.59 -12.90
N VAL A 150 10.80 3.38 -12.79
CA VAL A 150 10.13 3.70 -11.52
C VAL A 150 9.51 2.48 -10.82
N PHE A 151 9.43 1.33 -11.51
CA PHE A 151 9.00 0.03 -11.00
C PHE A 151 10.18 -0.93 -10.79
N GLY A 152 11.39 -0.39 -10.57
CA GLY A 152 12.63 -1.11 -10.23
C GLY A 152 12.60 -1.81 -8.85
N PHE A 153 11.51 -2.49 -8.54
CA PHE A 153 11.27 -3.21 -7.31
C PHE A 153 10.32 -4.39 -7.53
N ARG A 154 10.34 -5.35 -6.60
CA ARG A 154 9.38 -6.45 -6.57
C ARG A 154 8.97 -6.78 -5.15
N GLN A 155 7.73 -7.23 -4.99
CA GLN A 155 7.26 -7.78 -3.72
C GLN A 155 7.88 -9.17 -3.55
N VAL A 156 8.35 -9.49 -2.35
CA VAL A 156 9.04 -10.77 -2.07
C VAL A 156 8.49 -11.53 -0.87
N ALA A 157 7.79 -10.84 0.04
CA ALA A 157 7.10 -11.48 1.17
C ALA A 157 6.01 -10.57 1.73
N VAL A 158 5.13 -11.16 2.55
CA VAL A 158 4.28 -10.39 3.47
C VAL A 158 4.71 -10.71 4.90
N TRP A 159 4.80 -9.69 5.73
CA TRP A 159 5.14 -9.77 7.15
C TRP A 159 3.99 -9.22 7.99
N LEU A 160 3.83 -9.81 9.17
CA LEU A 160 2.95 -9.33 10.22
C LEU A 160 3.80 -8.69 11.32
N ALA A 161 3.67 -7.38 11.48
CA ALA A 161 4.23 -6.65 12.61
C ALA A 161 3.27 -6.70 13.80
N HIS A 162 3.73 -7.14 14.96
CA HIS A 162 2.98 -7.18 16.20
C HIS A 162 3.54 -6.15 17.19
N ILE A 163 2.67 -5.27 17.66
CA ILE A 163 2.96 -4.18 18.60
C ILE A 163 2.07 -4.34 19.84
N PRO A 164 2.48 -5.16 20.83
CA PRO A 164 1.68 -5.40 22.03
C PRO A 164 1.53 -4.15 22.91
N ASN A 165 2.49 -3.22 22.87
CA ASN A 165 2.52 -2.01 23.68
C ASN A 165 2.11 -0.75 22.90
N TRP A 166 1.21 -0.87 21.92
CA TRP A 166 0.77 0.21 21.03
C TRP A 166 0.24 1.47 21.75
N ARG A 167 -0.21 1.35 23.01
CA ARG A 167 -0.60 2.50 23.85
C ARG A 167 0.59 3.37 24.29
N SER A 168 1.81 2.88 24.17
CA SER A 168 3.01 3.67 24.42
C SER A 168 3.20 4.70 23.31
N HIS A 169 3.99 5.73 23.57
CA HIS A 169 4.46 6.63 22.51
C HIS A 169 5.13 5.81 21.38
N PRO A 170 4.90 6.11 20.08
CA PRO A 170 5.44 5.34 18.96
C PRO A 170 6.94 5.09 19.02
N SER A 171 7.71 6.05 19.55
CA SER A 171 9.16 5.90 19.73
C SER A 171 9.59 4.78 20.70
N ARG A 172 8.64 4.20 21.43
CA ARG A 172 8.85 3.11 22.41
C ARG A 172 8.09 1.85 22.03
N TRP A 173 7.50 1.79 20.84
CA TRP A 173 6.83 0.58 20.37
C TRP A 173 7.82 -0.56 20.24
N ARG A 174 7.45 -1.71 20.78
CA ARG A 174 8.16 -2.97 20.59
C ARG A 174 7.50 -3.67 19.43
N ILE A 175 8.24 -3.87 18.34
CA ILE A 175 7.71 -4.46 17.12
C ILE A 175 8.35 -5.83 16.91
N ALA A 176 7.54 -6.87 16.84
CA ALA A 176 7.95 -8.21 16.42
C ALA A 176 7.47 -8.46 15.00
N TYR A 177 8.35 -8.89 14.10
CA TYR A 177 8.02 -9.18 12.71
C TYR A 177 7.98 -10.70 12.50
N THR A 178 6.88 -11.22 11.97
CA THR A 178 6.75 -12.64 11.61
C THR A 178 6.32 -12.75 10.15
N PRO A 179 6.97 -13.58 9.31
CA PRO A 179 6.53 -13.75 7.92
C PRO A 179 5.15 -14.42 7.91
N VAL A 180 4.27 -13.97 7.02
CA VAL A 180 2.96 -14.59 6.80
C VAL A 180 3.18 -15.82 5.89
N PRO A 181 3.02 -17.05 6.40
CA PRO A 181 3.41 -18.27 5.67
C PRO A 181 2.45 -18.62 4.52
N HIS A 182 1.33 -17.92 4.44
CA HIS A 182 0.23 -18.20 3.51
C HIS A 182 0.29 -17.39 2.22
N CYS A 183 1.40 -16.67 2.01
CA CYS A 183 1.63 -15.90 0.80
C CYS A 183 2.55 -16.68 -0.15
N ARG A 184 2.25 -16.63 -1.44
CA ARG A 184 3.09 -17.18 -2.52
C ARG A 184 3.49 -16.04 -3.42
N ILE A 185 4.77 -15.92 -3.75
CA ILE A 185 5.23 -14.95 -4.75
C ILE A 185 6.27 -15.66 -5.59
N ASP A 186 6.01 -15.77 -6.89
CA ASP A 186 6.88 -16.41 -7.87
C ASP A 186 6.85 -15.65 -9.21
N ALA A 187 7.59 -16.16 -10.20
CA ALA A 187 7.71 -15.49 -11.51
C ALA A 187 6.41 -15.47 -12.32
N LEU A 188 5.43 -16.33 -12.00
CA LEU A 188 4.15 -16.45 -12.70
C LEU A 188 3.04 -15.62 -12.04
N GLY A 189 3.31 -15.09 -10.84
CA GLY A 189 2.37 -14.30 -10.06
C GLY A 189 2.46 -14.65 -8.59
N GLY A 190 1.36 -14.47 -7.86
CA GLY A 190 1.39 -14.70 -6.43
C GLY A 190 0.05 -14.52 -5.75
N THR A 191 0.02 -14.78 -4.45
CA THR A 191 -1.11 -14.48 -3.59
C THR A 191 -0.59 -13.86 -2.32
N MET A 192 -1.08 -12.67 -2.01
CA MET A 192 -0.63 -11.88 -0.86
C MET A 192 -1.85 -11.46 -0.03
N PHE A 193 -1.86 -11.79 1.26
CA PHE A 193 -2.94 -11.44 2.17
C PHE A 193 -2.58 -10.23 3.03
N GLY A 194 -3.56 -9.40 3.36
CA GLY A 194 -3.40 -8.25 4.26
C GLY A 194 -3.65 -6.88 3.63
N THR A 195 -3.97 -6.81 2.32
CA THR A 195 -4.28 -5.53 1.64
C THR A 195 -5.49 -4.84 2.27
N ALA A 196 -6.48 -5.59 2.76
CA ALA A 196 -7.54 -5.09 3.62
C ALA A 196 -7.84 -6.10 4.73
N VAL A 197 -8.25 -5.58 5.88
CA VAL A 197 -8.56 -6.35 7.07
C VAL A 197 -9.81 -5.78 7.70
N LEU A 198 -10.76 -6.65 8.03
CA LEU A 198 -12.06 -6.27 8.57
C LEU A 198 -12.44 -7.22 9.71
N LEU A 199 -12.64 -6.66 10.91
CA LEU A 199 -13.25 -7.39 12.02
C LEU A 199 -14.77 -7.23 11.95
N HIS A 200 -15.50 -8.33 11.77
CA HIS A 200 -16.96 -8.31 11.69
C HIS A 200 -17.55 -9.58 12.32
N ALA A 201 -18.55 -9.41 13.20
CA ALA A 201 -19.22 -10.51 13.90
C ALA A 201 -18.24 -11.52 14.55
N GLU A 202 -17.24 -11.01 15.28
CA GLU A 202 -16.17 -11.79 15.95
C GLU A 202 -15.25 -12.61 15.04
N GLU A 203 -15.34 -12.43 13.72
CA GLU A 203 -14.45 -13.04 12.74
C GLU A 203 -13.55 -11.96 12.12
N LEU A 204 -12.26 -12.27 11.96
CA LEU A 204 -11.32 -11.38 11.30
C LEU A 204 -11.14 -11.82 9.85
N TYR A 205 -11.64 -11.01 8.93
CA TYR A 205 -11.48 -11.19 7.50
C TYR A 205 -10.20 -10.50 7.03
N ILE A 206 -9.39 -11.23 6.27
CA ILE A 206 -8.10 -10.77 5.75
C ILE A 206 -8.15 -10.94 4.24
N TYR A 207 -8.36 -9.84 3.54
CA TYR A 207 -8.41 -9.80 2.08
C TYR A 207 -7.00 -9.80 1.52
N GLY A 208 -6.84 -10.49 0.40
CA GLY A 208 -5.61 -10.55 -0.35
C GLY A 208 -5.82 -10.30 -1.83
N VAL A 209 -4.72 -10.15 -2.54
CA VAL A 209 -4.70 -10.08 -4.00
C VAL A 209 -3.95 -11.31 -4.51
N ALA A 210 -4.61 -12.05 -5.38
CA ALA A 210 -3.98 -13.03 -6.25
C ALA A 210 -3.62 -12.34 -7.56
N GLU A 211 -2.39 -12.51 -8.01
CA GLU A 211 -1.88 -12.04 -9.28
C GLU A 211 -1.59 -13.25 -10.15
N GLU A 212 -2.13 -13.26 -11.36
CA GLU A 212 -1.90 -14.31 -12.35
C GLU A 212 -1.49 -13.67 -13.67
N ARG A 213 -0.43 -14.21 -14.30
CA ARG A 213 0.01 -13.72 -15.61
C ARG A 213 -0.82 -14.36 -16.72
N CYS A 214 -1.73 -13.59 -17.31
CA CYS A 214 -2.60 -13.99 -18.42
C CYS A 214 -2.24 -13.18 -19.68
N GLN A 215 -1.90 -13.86 -20.77
CA GLN A 215 -1.62 -13.23 -22.08
C GLN A 215 -0.60 -12.07 -22.03
N GLY A 216 0.39 -12.14 -21.13
CA GLY A 216 1.42 -11.11 -20.97
C GLY A 216 1.06 -9.98 -20.00
N ALA A 217 -0.20 -9.87 -19.57
CA ALA A 217 -0.66 -8.95 -18.53
C ALA A 217 -0.73 -9.64 -17.16
N LEU A 218 -0.54 -8.88 -16.08
CA LEU A 218 -0.81 -9.34 -14.72
C LEU A 218 -2.27 -9.02 -14.38
N GLU A 219 -3.10 -10.05 -14.31
CA GLU A 219 -4.47 -9.95 -13.84
C GLU A 219 -4.49 -10.07 -12.32
N LYS A 220 -5.36 -9.29 -11.68
CA LYS A 220 -5.44 -9.19 -10.22
C LYS A 220 -6.85 -9.52 -9.77
N SER A 221 -6.95 -10.48 -8.86
CA SER A 221 -8.22 -10.91 -8.28
C SER A 221 -8.17 -10.85 -6.76
N LEU A 222 -9.30 -10.54 -6.15
CA LEU A 222 -9.49 -10.52 -4.72
C LEU A 222 -9.62 -11.96 -4.21
N VAL A 223 -8.86 -12.29 -3.19
CA VAL A 223 -9.01 -13.53 -2.41
C VAL A 223 -9.27 -13.19 -0.95
N LEU A 224 -9.73 -14.16 -0.17
CA LEU A 224 -10.10 -13.93 1.22
C LEU A 224 -9.66 -15.07 2.13
N ALA A 225 -9.06 -14.68 3.26
CA ALA A 225 -8.88 -15.53 4.42
C ALA A 225 -9.73 -15.02 5.60
N ARG A 226 -9.93 -15.89 6.59
CA ARG A 226 -10.38 -15.52 7.92
C ARG A 226 -9.44 -16.09 8.97
N ALA A 227 -9.26 -15.40 10.08
CA ALA A 227 -8.36 -15.76 11.16
C ALA A 227 -9.03 -15.59 12.53
N PRO A 228 -8.47 -16.18 13.60
CA PRO A 228 -8.92 -15.90 14.96
C PRO A 228 -8.90 -14.39 15.25
N ALA A 229 -10.05 -13.82 15.61
CA ALA A 229 -10.19 -12.37 15.74
C ALA A 229 -9.30 -11.71 16.79
N HIS A 230 -8.88 -12.48 17.80
CA HIS A 230 -8.01 -11.99 18.86
C HIS A 230 -6.52 -12.13 18.52
N ASP A 231 -6.15 -12.89 17.49
CA ASP A 231 -4.76 -13.18 17.14
C ASP A 231 -4.57 -13.55 15.66
N PRO A 232 -4.32 -12.57 14.77
CA PRO A 232 -3.97 -12.87 13.38
C PRO A 232 -2.62 -13.59 13.24
N SER A 233 -1.77 -13.64 14.26
CA SER A 233 -0.51 -14.39 14.22
C SER A 233 -0.66 -15.90 14.44
N ASP A 234 -1.85 -16.37 14.84
CA ASP A 234 -2.18 -17.80 14.85
C ASP A 234 -2.46 -18.30 13.43
N PHE A 235 -1.39 -18.47 12.64
CA PHE A 235 -1.47 -18.87 11.24
C PHE A 235 -2.12 -20.24 11.03
N ALA A 236 -2.07 -21.15 12.00
CA ALA A 236 -2.73 -22.46 11.90
C ALA A 236 -4.26 -22.35 12.01
N GLY A 237 -4.75 -21.30 12.69
CA GLY A 237 -6.16 -20.96 12.78
C GLY A 237 -6.75 -20.37 11.50
N TRP A 238 -5.93 -19.97 10.52
CA TRP A 238 -6.43 -19.34 9.29
C TRP A 238 -7.24 -20.30 8.42
N ARG A 239 -8.29 -19.78 7.79
CA ARG A 239 -9.08 -20.49 6.79
C ARG A 239 -9.25 -19.62 5.55
N PHE A 240 -9.15 -20.22 4.39
CA PHE A 240 -9.19 -19.55 3.09
C PHE A 240 -10.50 -19.84 2.37
N ARG A 241 -11.00 -18.86 1.63
CA ARG A 241 -12.22 -19.02 0.86
C ARG A 241 -11.91 -19.84 -0.40
N GLY A 242 -12.32 -21.10 -0.41
CA GLY A 242 -12.27 -21.98 -1.57
C GLY A 242 -13.63 -22.06 -2.29
N SER A 243 -13.66 -22.83 -3.39
CA SER A 243 -14.85 -22.99 -4.25
C SER A 243 -16.08 -23.58 -3.53
N ARG A 244 -15.87 -24.44 -2.53
CA ARG A 244 -16.93 -25.14 -1.79
C ARG A 244 -17.15 -24.64 -0.36
N GLY A 245 -16.39 -23.64 0.10
CA GLY A 245 -16.42 -23.27 1.51
C GLY A 245 -15.11 -22.71 2.02
N TRP A 246 -14.94 -22.77 3.34
CA TRP A 246 -13.68 -22.44 4.00
C TRP A 246 -12.77 -23.66 4.05
N THR A 247 -11.50 -23.52 3.68
CA THR A 247 -10.47 -24.56 3.69
C THR A 247 -9.29 -24.13 4.56
N ALA A 248 -8.50 -25.08 5.06
CA ALA A 248 -7.24 -24.79 5.74
C ALA A 248 -6.05 -24.64 4.77
N ASP A 249 -6.21 -25.10 3.53
CA ASP A 249 -5.17 -25.02 2.49
C ASP A 249 -5.20 -23.66 1.77
N PRO A 250 -4.16 -22.81 1.89
CA PRO A 250 -4.09 -21.54 1.19
C PRO A 250 -4.03 -21.68 -0.33
N ALA A 251 -3.46 -22.78 -0.86
CA ALA A 251 -3.38 -23.00 -2.31
C ALA A 251 -4.75 -23.30 -2.95
N ALA A 252 -5.74 -23.68 -2.14
CA ALA A 252 -7.11 -23.92 -2.56
C ALA A 252 -8.01 -22.66 -2.45
N ALA A 253 -7.43 -21.50 -2.11
CA ALA A 253 -8.13 -20.22 -2.17
C ALA A 253 -8.55 -19.91 -3.62
N VAL A 254 -9.76 -19.39 -3.80
CA VAL A 254 -10.26 -19.00 -5.14
C VAL A 254 -10.59 -17.51 -5.17
N PRO A 255 -10.47 -16.87 -6.35
CA PRO A 255 -10.98 -15.53 -6.58
C PRO A 255 -12.43 -15.36 -6.10
N ILE A 256 -12.69 -14.30 -5.35
CA ILE A 256 -14.04 -13.86 -4.96
C ILE A 256 -14.51 -12.63 -5.76
N ARG A 257 -13.59 -11.98 -6.48
CA ARG A 257 -13.82 -10.89 -7.42
C ARG A 257 -12.58 -10.71 -8.31
N ASP A 258 -12.77 -10.42 -9.59
CA ASP A 258 -11.68 -10.10 -10.51
C ASP A 258 -11.50 -8.57 -10.67
N SER A 259 -10.42 -8.17 -11.33
CA SER A 259 -10.13 -6.76 -11.68
C SER A 259 -10.07 -5.83 -10.46
N VAL A 260 -9.25 -6.19 -9.47
CA VAL A 260 -8.99 -5.33 -8.29
C VAL A 260 -7.61 -4.68 -8.35
N ALA A 261 -7.45 -3.56 -7.64
CA ALA A 261 -6.15 -2.95 -7.43
C ALA A 261 -5.34 -3.69 -6.34
N SER A 262 -4.01 -3.57 -6.38
CA SER A 262 -3.14 -4.06 -5.29
C SER A 262 -3.40 -3.29 -3.98
N GLU A 263 -3.78 -2.02 -4.10
CA GLU A 263 -4.19 -1.16 -2.99
C GLU A 263 -5.71 -0.96 -2.99
N LEU A 264 -6.36 -1.43 -1.95
CA LEU A 264 -7.80 -1.32 -1.79
C LEU A 264 -8.19 -1.25 -0.32
N SER A 265 -9.46 -0.99 -0.05
CA SER A 265 -10.03 -1.15 1.28
C SER A 265 -11.35 -1.89 1.20
N VAL A 266 -11.64 -2.71 2.21
CA VAL A 266 -12.98 -3.25 2.45
C VAL A 266 -13.45 -2.77 3.81
N THR A 267 -14.55 -2.02 3.82
CA THR A 267 -15.21 -1.55 5.05
C THR A 267 -16.62 -2.13 5.14
N CYS A 268 -17.23 -2.07 6.32
CA CYS A 268 -18.68 -2.22 6.42
C CYS A 268 -19.35 -0.84 6.39
N ASP A 269 -20.61 -0.79 5.97
CA ASP A 269 -21.44 0.39 6.19
C ASP A 269 -21.81 0.55 7.68
N GLU A 270 -22.47 1.65 8.01
CA GLU A 270 -22.84 2.00 9.38
C GLU A 270 -23.78 0.99 10.05
N THR A 271 -24.54 0.21 9.26
CA THR A 271 -25.43 -0.84 9.78
C THR A 271 -24.69 -2.16 9.99
N GLY A 272 -23.50 -2.31 9.41
CA GLY A 272 -22.76 -3.57 9.38
C GLY A 272 -23.38 -4.62 8.44
N GLU A 273 -24.36 -4.24 7.60
CA GLU A 273 -25.08 -5.18 6.74
C GLU A 273 -24.50 -5.26 5.32
N ARG A 274 -23.68 -4.27 4.93
CA ARG A 274 -23.03 -4.24 3.63
C ARG A 274 -21.53 -4.06 3.75
N PHE A 275 -20.82 -4.75 2.88
CA PHE A 275 -19.38 -4.70 2.72
C PHE A 275 -19.07 -3.89 1.47
N LEU A 276 -18.16 -2.95 1.58
CA LEU A 276 -17.86 -1.96 0.55
C LEU A 276 -16.39 -2.07 0.18
N LEU A 277 -16.13 -2.60 -1.02
CA LEU A 277 -14.79 -2.59 -1.61
C LEU A 277 -14.58 -1.27 -2.33
N THR A 278 -13.50 -0.58 -2.00
CA THR A 278 -13.08 0.68 -2.65
C THR A 278 -11.68 0.53 -3.21
N CYS A 279 -11.48 0.95 -4.47
CA CYS A 279 -10.17 1.02 -5.10
C CYS A 279 -10.17 2.00 -6.29
N SER A 280 -8.97 2.37 -6.74
CA SER A 280 -8.77 2.99 -8.06
C SER A 280 -8.96 1.91 -9.13
N ARG A 281 -9.68 2.22 -10.20
CA ARG A 281 -9.90 1.27 -11.29
C ARG A 281 -8.58 0.77 -11.85
N ASP A 282 -8.42 -0.55 -11.98
CA ASP A 282 -7.22 -1.20 -12.52
C ASP A 282 -5.89 -0.79 -11.82
N GLY A 283 -5.95 -0.18 -10.63
CA GLY A 283 -4.80 0.24 -9.83
C GLY A 283 -4.31 1.67 -10.07
N LEU A 284 -4.11 2.07 -11.33
CA LEU A 284 -3.66 3.43 -11.72
C LEU A 284 -4.71 4.09 -12.61
N SER A 285 -5.57 4.91 -12.00
CA SER A 285 -6.68 5.54 -12.70
C SER A 285 -7.19 6.77 -11.96
N PRO A 286 -7.66 7.82 -12.68
CA PRO A 286 -8.42 8.88 -12.05
C PRO A 286 -9.76 8.37 -11.48
N GLU A 287 -10.26 7.24 -11.93
CA GLU A 287 -11.57 6.73 -11.54
C GLU A 287 -11.50 5.93 -10.23
N ILE A 288 -12.23 6.39 -9.22
CA ILE A 288 -12.43 5.66 -7.95
C ILE A 288 -13.77 4.95 -7.99
N TRP A 289 -13.76 3.65 -7.70
CA TRP A 289 -14.94 2.80 -7.76
C TRP A 289 -15.25 2.18 -6.41
N VAL A 290 -16.54 1.92 -6.18
CA VAL A 290 -17.02 1.17 -5.02
C VAL A 290 -17.90 0.01 -5.50
N ALA A 291 -17.67 -1.19 -4.94
CA ALA A 291 -18.52 -2.36 -5.13
C ALA A 291 -19.07 -2.83 -3.78
N ALA A 292 -20.39 -3.06 -3.72
CA ALA A 292 -21.06 -3.51 -2.50
C ALA A 292 -21.26 -5.03 -2.48
N ALA A 293 -21.33 -5.62 -1.30
CA ALA A 293 -21.72 -7.01 -1.08
C ALA A 293 -22.51 -7.16 0.21
N ARG A 294 -23.34 -8.21 0.30
CA ARG A 294 -24.08 -8.57 1.54
C ARG A 294 -23.34 -9.50 2.48
N ARG A 295 -22.21 -10.03 2.02
CA ARG A 295 -21.34 -10.95 2.75
C ARG A 295 -19.90 -10.51 2.51
N PRO A 296 -18.99 -10.78 3.46
CA PRO A 296 -17.60 -10.35 3.32
C PRO A 296 -16.89 -11.00 2.13
N TRP A 297 -17.36 -12.16 1.66
CA TRP A 297 -16.85 -12.86 0.47
C TRP A 297 -17.69 -12.66 -0.79
N GLY A 298 -18.63 -11.71 -0.80
CA GLY A 298 -19.49 -11.48 -1.96
C GLY A 298 -20.71 -12.43 -2.08
N PRO A 299 -21.33 -12.50 -3.28
CA PRO A 299 -20.89 -11.85 -4.50
C PRO A 299 -20.91 -10.32 -4.38
N PHE A 300 -19.89 -9.67 -4.93
CA PHE A 300 -19.87 -8.21 -5.06
C PHE A 300 -20.71 -7.80 -6.26
N GLU A 301 -21.48 -6.73 -6.09
CA GLU A 301 -22.22 -6.11 -7.17
C GLU A 301 -21.30 -5.50 -8.24
N PRO A 302 -21.88 -5.16 -9.41
CA PRO A 302 -21.22 -4.27 -10.34
C PRO A 302 -20.70 -3.02 -9.64
N GLU A 303 -19.47 -2.67 -9.96
CA GLU A 303 -18.81 -1.49 -9.44
C GLU A 303 -19.51 -0.22 -9.89
N ARG A 304 -19.48 0.80 -9.04
CA ARG A 304 -20.01 2.13 -9.31
C ARG A 304 -18.87 3.14 -9.26
N LEU A 305 -18.73 3.94 -10.32
CA LEU A 305 -17.88 5.12 -10.31
C LEU A 305 -18.40 6.11 -9.26
N VAL A 306 -17.57 6.42 -8.27
CA VAL A 306 -17.95 7.34 -7.18
C VAL A 306 -17.25 8.68 -7.25
N TYR A 307 -16.05 8.72 -7.83
CA TYR A 307 -15.29 9.96 -7.99
C TYR A 307 -14.32 9.85 -9.18
N SER A 308 -14.01 10.98 -9.81
CA SER A 308 -12.97 11.09 -10.83
C SER A 308 -11.98 12.17 -10.41
N CYS A 309 -10.71 11.78 -10.26
CA CYS A 309 -9.64 12.65 -9.79
C CYS A 309 -9.33 13.73 -10.86
N PRO A 310 -9.33 15.02 -10.51
CA PRO A 310 -9.19 16.10 -11.48
C PRO A 310 -7.76 16.32 -12.00
N GLU A 311 -6.74 15.79 -11.32
CA GLU A 311 -5.34 16.12 -11.58
C GLU A 311 -4.85 15.64 -12.96
N PRO A 312 -5.13 14.40 -13.40
CA PRO A 312 -4.68 13.92 -14.72
C PRO A 312 -5.27 14.71 -15.89
N ALA A 313 -6.44 15.34 -15.71
CA ALA A 313 -7.06 16.20 -16.72
C ALA A 313 -6.36 17.58 -16.84
N ARG A 314 -5.60 17.99 -15.83
CA ARG A 314 -4.86 19.27 -15.79
C ARG A 314 -3.41 19.11 -16.22
N ASP A 315 -2.85 17.92 -16.04
CA ASP A 315 -1.46 17.58 -16.33
C ASP A 315 -1.36 16.11 -16.74
N SER A 316 -1.02 15.86 -18.01
CA SER A 316 -0.94 14.50 -18.57
C SER A 316 0.22 13.67 -18.00
N THR A 317 1.16 14.30 -17.28
CA THR A 317 2.20 13.57 -16.54
C THR A 317 1.72 13.05 -15.20
N VAL A 318 0.52 13.46 -14.75
CA VAL A 318 -0.03 13.09 -13.45
C VAL A 318 -1.00 11.91 -13.58
N PHE A 319 -0.90 10.95 -12.67
CA PHE A 319 -1.80 9.82 -12.52
C PHE A 319 -2.28 9.73 -11.07
N CYS A 320 -3.41 9.03 -10.86
CA CYS A 320 -3.99 8.83 -9.52
C CYS A 320 -4.07 7.36 -9.15
N TYR A 321 -3.96 7.06 -7.87
CA TYR A 321 -3.94 5.70 -7.33
C TYR A 321 -4.27 5.68 -5.83
N ALA A 322 -4.11 4.50 -5.22
CA ALA A 322 -4.20 4.27 -3.78
C ALA A 322 -5.53 4.70 -3.14
N ALA A 323 -6.66 4.58 -3.86
CA ALA A 323 -7.94 4.91 -3.27
C ALA A 323 -8.24 4.03 -2.03
N LYS A 324 -8.56 4.66 -0.89
CA LYS A 324 -8.90 4.00 0.39
C LYS A 324 -10.19 4.57 0.93
N ALA A 325 -10.97 3.76 1.64
CA ALA A 325 -12.07 4.20 2.49
C ALA A 325 -11.66 4.20 3.97
N HIS A 326 -12.10 5.22 4.71
CA HIS A 326 -11.78 5.41 6.13
C HIS A 326 -13.03 5.27 6.99
N ALA A 327 -13.29 4.05 7.48
CA ALA A 327 -14.49 3.76 8.27
C ALA A 327 -14.63 4.68 9.52
N GLY A 328 -13.53 5.04 10.17
CA GLY A 328 -13.54 5.96 11.33
C GLY A 328 -13.88 7.42 11.02
N LEU A 329 -13.94 7.79 9.73
CA LEU A 329 -14.36 9.11 9.27
C LEU A 329 -15.74 9.08 8.57
N ALA A 330 -16.31 7.88 8.39
CA ALA A 330 -17.60 7.72 7.76
C ALA A 330 -18.74 8.24 8.66
N SER A 331 -19.83 8.65 8.04
CA SER A 331 -21.09 8.98 8.70
C SER A 331 -22.22 8.22 8.02
N PRO A 332 -23.42 8.09 8.61
CA PRO A 332 -24.51 7.36 7.97
C PRO A 332 -24.76 7.79 6.51
N GLY A 333 -24.77 6.82 5.59
CA GLY A 333 -24.92 7.05 4.15
C GLY A 333 -23.74 7.73 3.44
N ARG A 334 -22.60 7.96 4.11
CA ARG A 334 -21.46 8.69 3.55
C ARG A 334 -20.12 8.03 3.88
N LEU A 335 -19.34 7.77 2.83
CA LEU A 335 -17.93 7.39 2.96
C LEU A 335 -17.04 8.60 2.92
N VAL A 336 -15.91 8.51 3.61
CA VAL A 336 -14.76 9.39 3.40
C VAL A 336 -13.65 8.53 2.81
N LEU A 337 -13.15 8.98 1.65
CA LEU A 337 -12.12 8.30 0.89
C LEU A 337 -10.86 9.17 0.82
N THR A 338 -9.69 8.55 0.67
CA THR A 338 -8.49 9.23 0.16
C THR A 338 -8.06 8.66 -1.18
N TYR A 339 -7.38 9.46 -1.99
CA TYR A 339 -6.54 9.00 -3.11
C TYR A 339 -5.23 9.78 -3.12
N VAL A 340 -4.27 9.39 -3.96
CA VAL A 340 -3.00 10.09 -4.14
C VAL A 340 -2.82 10.41 -5.63
N ALA A 341 -2.45 11.64 -5.95
CA ALA A 341 -1.98 12.04 -7.27
C ALA A 341 -0.45 12.03 -7.30
N ASN A 342 0.15 11.38 -8.28
CA ASN A 342 1.59 11.26 -8.48
C ASN A 342 1.93 11.54 -9.95
N SER A 343 3.21 11.68 -10.29
CA SER A 343 3.66 11.95 -11.65
C SER A 343 4.56 10.86 -12.18
N THR A 344 4.51 10.65 -13.49
CA THR A 344 5.49 9.84 -14.24
C THR A 344 6.88 10.50 -14.26
N ARG A 345 6.99 11.75 -13.82
CA ARG A 345 8.23 12.51 -13.71
C ARG A 345 8.54 12.76 -12.23
N PHE A 346 9.62 12.17 -11.70
CA PHE A 346 9.97 12.29 -10.29
C PHE A 346 10.23 13.74 -9.87
N GLU A 347 10.84 14.54 -10.73
CA GLU A 347 11.05 15.96 -10.52
C GLU A 347 9.72 16.69 -10.27
N ARG A 348 8.64 16.32 -10.97
CA ARG A 348 7.35 17.01 -10.88
C ARG A 348 6.77 16.97 -9.46
N ILE A 349 6.94 15.86 -8.74
CA ILE A 349 6.49 15.74 -7.34
C ILE A 349 7.40 16.46 -6.33
N LEU A 350 8.61 16.88 -6.76
CA LEU A 350 9.44 17.82 -6.01
C LEU A 350 9.06 19.28 -6.33
N GLU A 351 8.71 19.58 -7.57
CA GLU A 351 8.35 20.94 -8.01
C GLU A 351 6.95 21.37 -7.59
N ASP A 352 6.02 20.42 -7.47
CA ASP A 352 4.67 20.66 -6.99
C ASP A 352 4.40 19.76 -5.78
N ALA A 353 4.63 20.32 -4.60
CA ALA A 353 4.39 19.63 -3.34
C ALA A 353 2.92 19.27 -3.15
N SER A 354 1.98 19.87 -3.88
CA SER A 354 0.55 19.54 -3.80
C SER A 354 0.25 18.13 -4.34
N LEU A 355 1.19 17.53 -5.09
CA LEU A 355 1.20 16.13 -5.47
C LEU A 355 1.83 15.25 -4.36
N TYR A 356 1.64 13.94 -4.49
CA TYR A 356 2.21 12.91 -3.63
C TYR A 356 1.83 13.06 -2.15
N ARG A 357 0.54 13.28 -1.91
CA ARG A 357 -0.09 13.34 -0.59
C ARG A 357 -1.54 12.90 -0.66
N PRO A 358 -2.16 12.45 0.45
CA PRO A 358 -3.56 12.04 0.47
C PRO A 358 -4.50 13.22 0.18
N ARG A 359 -5.48 12.99 -0.69
CA ARG A 359 -6.57 13.92 -1.03
C ARG A 359 -7.90 13.31 -0.62
N PHE A 360 -8.71 14.05 0.12
CA PHE A 360 -9.93 13.56 0.73
C PHE A 360 -11.17 13.85 -0.13
N VAL A 361 -12.05 12.87 -0.19
CA VAL A 361 -13.32 12.94 -0.92
C VAL A 361 -14.43 12.35 -0.06
N SER A 362 -15.55 13.04 0.06
CA SER A 362 -16.79 12.48 0.60
C SER A 362 -17.60 11.86 -0.52
N VAL A 363 -18.16 10.67 -0.30
CA VAL A 363 -19.04 9.99 -1.26
C VAL A 363 -20.35 9.67 -0.58
N GLU A 364 -21.45 10.16 -1.14
CA GLU A 364 -22.79 9.77 -0.70
C GLU A 364 -23.18 8.44 -1.34
N LEU A 365 -23.32 7.43 -0.50
CA LEU A 365 -23.96 6.17 -0.87
C LEU A 365 -25.45 6.46 -0.86
N GLY A 366 -25.98 6.95 -1.98
CA GLY A 366 -27.42 7.22 -2.14
C GLY A 366 -28.29 6.07 -1.59
N PRO A 367 -29.58 6.32 -1.30
CA PRO A 367 -30.40 5.43 -0.47
C PRO A 367 -30.19 3.99 -0.88
N ALA A 368 -29.88 3.15 0.11
CA ALA A 368 -29.86 1.70 -0.04
C ALA A 368 -31.08 1.32 -0.87
N ARG A 369 -30.91 0.94 -2.15
CA ARG A 369 -32.06 0.44 -2.90
C ARG A 369 -32.55 -0.75 -2.06
N PRO A 370 -33.80 -0.73 -1.56
CA PRO A 370 -34.28 -1.83 -0.75
C PRO A 370 -34.16 -3.06 -1.63
N TRP A 371 -33.33 -3.99 -1.18
CA TRP A 371 -33.09 -5.20 -1.91
C TRP A 371 -34.42 -5.95 -2.05
N ARG A 372 -34.80 -6.31 -3.26
CA ARG A 372 -35.81 -7.34 -3.43
C ARG A 372 -35.26 -8.59 -2.74
N ARG A 373 -35.95 -9.10 -1.72
CA ARG A 373 -35.70 -10.46 -1.23
C ARG A 373 -35.88 -11.38 -2.43
N VAL A 374 -34.78 -11.86 -3.00
CA VAL A 374 -34.86 -13.04 -3.86
C VAL A 374 -35.13 -14.18 -2.89
N ASN A 375 -36.35 -14.69 -2.89
CA ASN A 375 -36.68 -15.88 -2.11
C ASN A 375 -35.69 -16.99 -2.51
N ALA A 376 -35.18 -17.71 -1.51
CA ALA A 376 -34.11 -18.70 -1.64
C ALA A 376 -34.48 -19.95 -2.47
N SER A 377 -35.53 -19.89 -3.30
CA SER A 377 -36.02 -20.97 -4.14
C SER A 377 -35.65 -20.87 -5.62
N SER A 378 -34.90 -19.85 -6.06
CA SER A 378 -34.46 -19.72 -7.47
C SER A 378 -32.95 -19.71 -7.72
N ALA A 379 -32.11 -19.87 -6.70
CA ALA A 379 -30.66 -20.03 -6.87
C ALA A 379 -30.30 -21.48 -7.20
N ALA A 380 -30.80 -22.00 -8.33
CA ALA A 380 -30.15 -23.12 -8.99
C ALA A 380 -28.88 -22.58 -9.65
N TRP A 381 -27.73 -23.00 -9.14
CA TRP A 381 -26.42 -22.82 -9.78
C TRP A 381 -26.49 -23.28 -11.24
N ALA A 382 -26.48 -22.34 -12.18
CA ALA A 382 -26.29 -22.66 -13.59
C ALA A 382 -24.80 -23.02 -13.78
N PRO A 383 -24.46 -24.21 -14.28
CA PRO A 383 -23.07 -24.51 -14.61
C PRO A 383 -22.62 -23.59 -15.76
N ALA A 384 -21.36 -23.14 -15.68
CA ALA A 384 -20.72 -22.33 -16.72
C ALA A 384 -20.87 -22.99 -18.12
N PRO A 385 -21.04 -22.21 -19.20
CA PRO A 385 -21.11 -22.76 -20.54
C PRO A 385 -19.79 -23.48 -20.87
N ARG A 386 -19.90 -24.74 -21.32
CA ARG A 386 -18.76 -25.50 -21.80
C ARG A 386 -18.22 -24.82 -23.05
N HIS A 387 -16.90 -24.61 -23.10
CA HIS A 387 -16.20 -24.26 -24.32
C HIS A 387 -16.54 -25.29 -25.41
N ALA A 388 -16.92 -24.80 -26.57
CA ALA A 388 -17.19 -25.62 -27.75
C ALA A 388 -15.88 -26.27 -28.23
N GLU A 389 -15.80 -27.59 -28.18
CA GLU A 389 -14.85 -28.36 -28.98
C GLU A 389 -15.25 -28.29 -30.46
N PRO A 390 -14.28 -28.25 -31.39
CA PRO A 390 -14.58 -28.26 -32.82
C PRO A 390 -15.12 -29.63 -33.26
N ALA A 391 -16.22 -29.59 -34.01
CA ALA A 391 -16.92 -30.74 -34.54
C ALA A 391 -16.00 -31.66 -35.35
N ARG A 392 -15.92 -32.93 -34.95
CA ARG A 392 -15.55 -34.04 -35.85
C ARG A 392 -16.84 -34.75 -36.27
N GLY A 393 -17.08 -34.76 -37.57
CA GLY A 393 -18.24 -35.36 -38.22
C GLY A 393 -18.30 -36.88 -38.08
N LEU A 394 -19.54 -37.37 -38.07
CA LEU A 394 -19.98 -38.74 -37.89
C LEU A 394 -19.52 -39.71 -38.99
N GLU A 395 -19.30 -40.94 -38.54
CA GLU A 395 -19.16 -42.18 -39.29
C GLU A 395 -20.36 -42.47 -40.22
N GLN A 396 -20.06 -43.02 -41.41
CA GLN A 396 -20.95 -43.94 -42.13
C GLN A 396 -20.25 -45.30 -42.31
N ARG A 397 -21.09 -46.35 -42.31
CA ARG A 397 -20.78 -47.77 -42.05
C ARG A 397 -20.38 -48.56 -43.32
N GLN A 398 -19.77 -49.73 -43.06
CA GLN A 398 -19.71 -51.01 -43.86
C GLN A 398 -18.81 -51.01 -45.11
N ALA A 399 -18.01 -52.02 -45.48
CA ALA A 399 -17.63 -53.37 -44.99
C ALA A 399 -16.30 -53.79 -45.73
N PRO A 400 -15.73 -55.01 -45.59
CA PRO A 400 -14.27 -55.26 -45.51
C PRO A 400 -13.60 -55.81 -46.79
N ASP A 401 -12.26 -55.69 -46.91
CA ASP A 401 -11.33 -56.84 -47.09
C ASP A 401 -9.84 -56.44 -47.29
N ARG A 402 -8.99 -57.09 -46.48
CA ARG A 402 -7.63 -57.64 -46.73
C ARG A 402 -6.37 -56.77 -46.95
N PRO A 403 -5.17 -57.35 -46.65
CA PRO A 403 -3.97 -56.63 -46.21
C PRO A 403 -2.82 -56.67 -47.24
N ASN A 404 -1.77 -55.88 -46.99
CA ASN A 404 -0.34 -56.11 -47.33
C ASN A 404 0.42 -54.78 -47.09
N ASP A 405 1.36 -54.72 -46.14
CA ASP A 405 2.78 -55.11 -46.20
C ASP A 405 3.71 -53.93 -46.59
N VAL A 406 4.67 -53.69 -45.67
CA VAL A 406 6.11 -53.57 -45.93
C VAL A 406 6.70 -52.22 -46.43
N ASP A 407 7.49 -51.66 -45.51
CA ASP A 407 8.86 -51.10 -45.64
C ASP A 407 9.22 -49.79 -46.37
N THR A 408 9.87 -48.95 -45.55
CA THR A 408 11.21 -48.38 -45.70
C THR A 408 11.48 -47.07 -46.47
N HIS A 409 12.37 -46.31 -45.82
CA HIS A 409 13.45 -45.48 -46.39
C HIS A 409 13.06 -44.18 -47.10
N GLN A 410 13.87 -43.12 -47.16
CA GLN A 410 14.98 -42.57 -46.39
C GLN A 410 15.32 -41.25 -47.12
N ARG A 411 15.81 -40.25 -46.39
CA ARG A 411 16.85 -39.26 -46.79
C ARG A 411 16.60 -38.23 -47.92
N GLY A 412 17.27 -37.09 -47.69
CA GLY A 412 17.69 -36.06 -48.65
C GLY A 412 16.95 -34.76 -48.39
N GLY A 413 17.55 -33.71 -47.79
CA GLY A 413 18.64 -32.89 -48.36
C GLY A 413 18.01 -31.93 -49.37
N SER A 414 18.14 -30.60 -49.37
CA SER A 414 19.24 -29.67 -49.11
C SER A 414 18.61 -28.26 -49.29
N GLU A 415 18.82 -27.28 -48.41
CA GLU A 415 19.90 -26.26 -48.46
C GLU A 415 19.64 -25.07 -49.41
N LEU A 416 20.04 -23.88 -48.90
CA LEU A 416 20.39 -22.61 -49.57
C LEU A 416 19.30 -21.57 -49.89
N GLY A 417 19.62 -20.31 -49.50
CA GLY A 417 19.05 -19.12 -50.13
C GLY A 417 19.03 -17.84 -49.28
N LEU A 418 20.20 -17.21 -49.07
CA LEU A 418 20.34 -15.82 -48.61
C LEU A 418 19.86 -14.81 -49.66
N SER A 419 19.32 -13.65 -49.24
CA SER A 419 19.49 -12.27 -49.78
C SER A 419 18.57 -11.31 -48.98
N ARG A 420 19.08 -10.31 -48.24
CA ARG A 420 19.26 -8.87 -48.62
C ARG A 420 18.05 -8.25 -49.34
N GLU A 421 17.67 -6.97 -49.22
CA GLU A 421 17.86 -5.78 -48.36
C GLU A 421 17.08 -4.67 -49.14
N GLN A 422 16.69 -3.57 -48.48
CA GLN A 422 16.27 -2.26 -49.03
C GLN A 422 14.78 -1.95 -49.30
N ASP A 423 14.28 -1.06 -48.44
CA ASP A 423 13.77 0.32 -48.67
C ASP A 423 12.64 0.58 -49.69
N ALA A 424 11.55 1.20 -49.21
CA ALA A 424 10.97 2.40 -49.81
C ALA A 424 9.91 3.07 -48.90
N GLU A 425 9.87 4.39 -49.00
CA GLU A 425 9.19 5.39 -48.18
C GLU A 425 7.68 5.52 -48.44
N GLY A 426 6.97 6.00 -47.41
CA GLY A 426 6.07 7.18 -47.49
C GLY A 426 4.64 7.02 -48.01
N GLN A 427 3.65 7.18 -47.13
CA GLN A 427 2.60 8.21 -47.28
C GLN A 427 1.71 8.34 -46.05
N ALA A 428 1.26 9.57 -45.84
CA ALA A 428 0.60 10.09 -44.65
C ALA A 428 -0.94 9.94 -44.67
N ASP A 429 -1.48 10.07 -43.46
CA ASP A 429 -2.77 10.67 -43.09
C ASP A 429 -4.03 9.77 -43.16
N GLN A 430 -4.58 9.44 -41.99
CA GLN A 430 -5.87 9.99 -41.53
C GLN A 430 -6.20 9.54 -40.10
N GLY A 431 -6.83 10.45 -39.37
CA GLY A 431 -7.09 10.38 -37.93
C GLY A 431 -7.93 9.19 -37.46
N GLY A 432 -7.55 8.68 -36.29
CA GLY A 432 -8.30 7.72 -35.50
C GLY A 432 -8.04 7.96 -34.02
N GLN A 433 -9.13 8.10 -33.25
CA GLN A 433 -9.14 8.23 -31.80
C GLN A 433 -8.34 7.07 -31.16
N VAL A 434 -7.34 7.41 -30.34
CA VAL A 434 -6.58 6.44 -29.56
C VAL A 434 -7.32 6.16 -28.26
N GLY A 435 -7.84 4.94 -28.12
CA GLY A 435 -8.40 4.40 -26.89
C GLY A 435 -7.32 3.90 -25.92
N PRO A 436 -7.64 3.64 -24.64
CA PRO A 436 -6.67 3.37 -23.60
C PRO A 436 -6.21 1.91 -23.64
N ARG A 437 -5.25 1.61 -24.52
CA ARG A 437 -4.41 0.42 -24.47
C ARG A 437 -3.05 0.83 -25.02
N ASP A 438 -2.17 1.32 -24.14
CA ASP A 438 -0.70 1.33 -24.27
C ASP A 438 -0.07 2.26 -23.21
N LEU A 439 -0.15 1.86 -21.93
CA LEU A 439 0.61 2.47 -20.83
C LEU A 439 1.71 1.55 -20.28
N LEU A 440 2.12 0.55 -21.07
CA LEU A 440 3.14 -0.45 -20.67
C LEU A 440 4.49 -0.30 -21.40
N GLY A 441 4.69 0.78 -22.18
CA GLY A 441 5.89 0.95 -23.02
C GLY A 441 6.68 2.25 -22.84
N CYS A 442 6.27 3.17 -21.96
CA CYS A 442 6.87 4.51 -21.88
C CYS A 442 7.41 4.80 -20.48
N LEU A 443 8.65 4.37 -20.18
CA LEU A 443 9.49 4.95 -19.11
C LEU A 443 10.85 4.24 -19.06
N ALA A 444 11.78 4.65 -19.93
CA ALA A 444 13.19 4.25 -19.84
C ALA A 444 14.07 5.47 -20.14
N ALA A 445 14.39 6.27 -19.11
CA ALA A 445 15.57 7.12 -19.07
C ALA A 445 15.73 7.70 -17.65
N MET A 446 16.84 7.37 -16.99
CA MET A 446 17.77 8.30 -16.32
C MET A 446 18.49 7.61 -15.15
N GLN A 447 19.79 7.36 -15.35
CA GLN A 447 20.73 6.93 -14.34
C GLN A 447 21.29 8.12 -13.54
N SER A 448 21.68 7.78 -12.30
CA SER A 448 22.74 8.36 -11.46
C SER A 448 22.61 9.80 -10.96
N SER A 449 22.36 9.93 -9.65
CA SER A 449 23.13 10.87 -8.83
C SER A 449 23.33 10.31 -7.41
N ASP A 450 24.35 9.47 -7.26
CA ASP A 450 25.05 9.32 -5.99
C ASP A 450 26.19 10.36 -5.98
N ALA A 451 25.94 11.55 -5.43
CA ALA A 451 26.95 12.43 -4.81
C ALA A 451 26.31 13.71 -4.23
N PRO A 452 26.82 14.25 -3.10
CA PRO A 452 26.31 15.47 -2.50
C PRO A 452 26.92 16.70 -3.19
N THR A 453 26.10 17.53 -3.83
CA THR A 453 26.59 18.78 -4.45
C THR A 453 26.69 19.89 -3.39
N ARG A 454 27.90 20.10 -2.86
CA ARG A 454 28.31 21.41 -2.33
C ARG A 454 28.68 22.30 -3.51
N ALA A 455 28.00 23.42 -3.67
CA ALA A 455 28.47 24.51 -4.52
C ALA A 455 28.41 25.82 -3.72
N ALA A 456 29.58 26.28 -3.31
CA ALA A 456 29.83 27.66 -2.97
C ALA A 456 30.36 28.35 -4.24
N ALA A 457 29.76 29.46 -4.64
CA ALA A 457 30.40 30.44 -5.51
C ALA A 457 29.83 31.83 -5.21
N SER A 458 30.68 32.60 -4.56
CA SER A 458 30.69 34.04 -4.39
C SER A 458 30.69 34.80 -5.72
N HIS A 459 29.94 35.90 -5.80
CA HIS A 459 30.36 37.07 -6.58
C HIS A 459 29.86 38.38 -5.95
N HIS A 460 30.76 39.36 -6.03
CA HIS A 460 30.76 40.73 -5.50
C HIS A 460 29.57 41.60 -5.90
N VAL A 461 29.15 42.50 -4.98
CA VAL A 461 28.72 43.87 -5.29
C VAL A 461 29.31 44.81 -4.22
N GLU A 462 29.88 45.93 -4.70
CA GLU A 462 30.52 47.01 -3.96
C GLU A 462 29.53 47.95 -3.23
N ASP A 463 30.13 48.72 -2.32
CA ASP A 463 29.61 49.67 -1.34
C ASP A 463 28.57 50.71 -1.79
N ALA A 464 27.69 51.08 -0.85
CA ALA A 464 27.39 52.47 -0.51
C ALA A 464 26.89 52.59 0.94
N ALA A 465 27.62 53.36 1.75
CA ALA A 465 27.30 53.70 3.13
C ALA A 465 26.37 54.93 3.21
N GLU A 466 25.47 54.98 4.20
CA GLU A 466 25.34 56.11 5.15
C GLU A 466 24.30 55.88 6.29
N ARG A 467 24.85 55.81 7.51
CA ARG A 467 24.45 56.44 8.81
C ARG A 467 22.97 56.51 9.25
N GLY A 468 22.72 56.02 10.47
CA GLY A 468 21.48 56.32 11.23
C GLY A 468 21.27 55.63 12.59
N ASN A 469 22.24 55.76 13.50
CA ASN A 469 22.26 55.57 14.96
C ASN A 469 20.92 55.42 15.76
N LEU A 470 20.78 54.39 16.64
CA LEU A 470 20.70 54.49 18.14
C LEU A 470 20.06 53.28 18.89
N SER A 471 20.89 52.64 19.74
CA SER A 471 20.63 52.07 21.10
C SER A 471 19.69 50.84 21.29
N ALA A 472 19.88 49.86 22.19
CA ALA A 472 20.79 49.65 23.33
C ALA A 472 20.87 48.16 23.78
N ARG A 473 22.10 47.73 24.13
CA ARG A 473 22.60 46.89 25.27
C ARG A 473 21.84 45.63 25.78
N HIS A 474 22.55 44.48 25.86
CA HIS A 474 23.17 43.85 27.07
C HIS A 474 23.91 42.56 26.61
N GLU A 475 25.24 42.53 26.57
CA GLU A 475 26.22 42.08 27.59
C GLU A 475 26.55 40.57 27.59
N ILE A 476 27.83 40.29 27.30
CA ILE A 476 28.54 39.01 27.32
C ILE A 476 29.38 38.97 28.61
N ALA A 477 29.51 37.81 29.25
CA ALA A 477 30.60 37.55 30.20
C ALA A 477 31.17 36.13 30.01
N VAL A 478 32.49 36.07 29.81
CA VAL A 478 33.34 34.86 29.84
C VAL A 478 34.58 35.19 30.69
N LEU A 479 35.11 34.14 31.36
CA LEU A 479 36.47 33.93 31.92
C LEU A 479 36.72 34.30 33.40
N PRO A 480 37.80 33.80 34.08
CA PRO A 480 38.70 32.63 33.85
C PRO A 480 39.14 31.85 35.14
N SER A 481 39.96 30.78 35.03
CA SER A 481 41.32 30.72 35.66
C SER A 481 42.13 29.43 35.38
N ARG A 482 43.47 29.58 35.42
CA ARG A 482 44.60 28.65 35.15
C ARG A 482 44.91 27.75 36.38
N ASN A 483 45.67 26.64 36.35
CA ASN A 483 47.13 26.57 36.08
C ASN A 483 47.72 25.12 36.12
N ARG A 484 48.55 24.82 35.10
CA ARG A 484 49.88 24.14 35.03
C ARG A 484 50.29 22.79 35.69
N SER A 485 51.17 22.14 34.89
CA SER A 485 52.22 21.10 35.12
C SER A 485 51.77 19.65 34.90
N GLY A 486 52.49 18.74 34.22
CA GLY A 486 53.78 18.73 33.53
C GLY A 486 54.24 17.26 33.36
N LEU A 487 54.90 16.93 32.25
CA LEU A 487 55.76 15.73 31.97
C LEU A 487 55.13 14.35 31.67
N ARG A 488 55.02 14.07 30.35
CA ARG A 488 55.51 12.97 29.47
C ARG A 488 56.07 11.60 30.01
N PRO A 489 56.19 10.55 29.14
CA PRO A 489 55.60 9.21 29.33
C PRO A 489 56.59 8.00 29.30
N GLY A 490 56.09 6.77 29.48
CA GLY A 490 56.78 5.50 29.11
C GLY A 490 56.01 4.25 29.59
N THR A 491 55.37 3.50 28.70
CA THR A 491 55.81 2.22 28.05
C THR A 491 55.82 0.95 28.93
N ARG A 492 55.12 -0.07 28.40
CA ARG A 492 55.29 -1.54 28.57
C ARG A 492 55.00 -2.13 29.96
N ALA A 493 54.62 -3.38 30.15
CA ALA A 493 54.02 -4.45 29.35
C ALA A 493 53.80 -5.63 30.32
N ALA A 494 52.76 -6.42 30.06
CA ALA A 494 52.72 -7.88 30.18
C ALA A 494 52.71 -8.60 31.56
N ARG A 495 51.77 -9.57 31.57
CA ARG A 495 51.82 -10.94 32.16
C ARG A 495 51.62 -11.05 33.67
N ALA A 496 50.48 -11.58 34.13
CA ALA A 496 50.02 -12.99 34.10
C ALA A 496 50.53 -13.78 35.31
N ALA A 497 49.60 -14.23 36.17
CA ALA A 497 49.59 -15.55 36.81
C ALA A 497 48.38 -15.66 37.76
N SER A 498 47.38 -16.45 37.39
CA SER A 498 46.66 -17.27 38.38
C SER A 498 47.56 -18.45 38.75
N PRO A 499 47.35 -19.15 39.88
CA PRO A 499 46.46 -20.31 39.78
C PRO A 499 45.75 -20.77 41.08
N LYS A 500 44.62 -21.47 40.87
CA LYS A 500 44.21 -22.74 41.52
C LYS A 500 43.83 -22.71 43.01
N LEU A 501 42.93 -23.55 43.54
CA LEU A 501 41.86 -24.44 43.11
C LEU A 501 41.44 -25.15 44.42
N ARG A 502 40.15 -25.29 44.75
CA ARG A 502 39.51 -26.58 45.12
C ARG A 502 38.17 -26.41 45.84
N ALA A 503 37.27 -27.26 45.36
CA ALA A 503 35.89 -27.51 45.73
C ALA A 503 35.66 -28.02 47.17
N ARG A 504 34.45 -27.77 47.68
CA ARG A 504 33.54 -28.75 48.30
C ARG A 504 32.10 -28.21 48.34
N LYS A 505 31.14 -29.08 48.05
CA LYS A 505 29.65 -29.00 48.14
C LYS A 505 29.22 -30.16 49.09
N PRO A 506 27.94 -30.35 49.48
CA PRO A 506 26.75 -29.48 49.43
C PRO A 506 25.87 -29.51 50.72
N ALA A 507 24.85 -28.64 50.78
CA ALA A 507 23.56 -28.67 51.51
C ALA A 507 23.24 -27.23 51.97
N SER A 508 22.03 -26.69 52.07
CA SER A 508 20.69 -26.96 51.54
C SER A 508 19.87 -25.71 51.92
N ASN A 509 18.96 -25.30 51.04
CA ASN A 509 17.81 -24.40 51.26
C ASN A 509 17.98 -22.86 51.41
N CYS A 510 16.99 -22.21 50.78
CA CYS A 510 16.48 -20.83 50.94
C CYS A 510 17.09 -19.72 50.06
N GLY A 511 16.28 -19.23 49.10
CA GLY A 511 16.34 -17.85 48.60
C GLY A 511 16.52 -17.66 47.08
N SER A 512 15.41 -17.41 46.38
CA SER A 512 15.21 -16.59 45.16
C SER A 512 16.36 -16.42 44.13
N PRO A 513 16.20 -16.81 42.85
CA PRO A 513 17.15 -16.41 41.81
C PRO A 513 16.80 -15.05 41.18
N ARG A 514 17.81 -14.18 41.22
CA ARG A 514 17.95 -12.94 40.45
C ARG A 514 18.02 -13.22 38.95
N ARG A 515 17.51 -12.26 38.17
CA ARG A 515 17.52 -12.16 36.70
C ARG A 515 18.90 -12.44 36.07
N PRO A 516 18.97 -13.14 34.93
CA PRO A 516 20.10 -13.02 34.01
C PRO A 516 19.98 -11.74 33.15
N ARG A 517 21.16 -11.23 32.80
CA ARG A 517 21.44 -9.96 32.11
C ARG A 517 20.86 -9.91 30.69
N ASN A 518 20.26 -8.77 30.34
CA ASN A 518 19.91 -8.41 28.96
C ASN A 518 21.18 -8.30 28.08
N PRO A 519 21.14 -8.74 26.80
CA PRO A 519 21.99 -8.17 25.76
C PRO A 519 21.43 -6.80 25.32
N PRO A 520 22.23 -5.94 24.66
CA PRO A 520 21.89 -4.52 24.51
C PRO A 520 20.70 -4.33 23.57
N ASN A 521 19.70 -3.60 24.07
CA ASN A 521 18.62 -3.04 23.26
C ASN A 521 19.23 -2.04 22.26
N GLY A 522 19.12 -2.33 20.97
CA GLY A 522 19.12 -1.30 19.94
C GLY A 522 17.89 -0.44 20.12
N ALA A 523 18.01 0.65 20.88
CA ALA A 523 16.97 1.64 20.99
C ALA A 523 16.96 2.44 19.67
N ALA A 524 16.04 2.11 18.77
CA ALA A 524 15.72 2.99 17.66
C ALA A 524 15.18 4.30 18.25
N VAL A 525 15.84 5.40 17.93
CA VAL A 525 15.40 6.75 18.28
C VAL A 525 14.39 7.17 17.21
N TYR A 526 13.23 7.68 17.62
CA TYR A 526 12.20 8.19 16.69
C TYR A 526 11.90 9.65 17.04
N TRP A 527 11.67 10.49 16.04
CA TRP A 527 11.32 11.90 16.21
C TRP A 527 9.85 12.19 15.89
N VAL A 528 9.37 13.29 16.45
CA VAL A 528 8.05 13.87 16.26
C VAL A 528 8.24 15.19 15.52
N ASP A 529 7.51 15.41 14.43
CA ASP A 529 7.40 16.76 13.88
C ASP A 529 6.61 17.63 14.86
N ALA A 530 7.21 18.74 15.29
CA ALA A 530 6.79 19.57 16.43
C ALA A 530 5.25 19.74 16.59
N VAL A 531 4.73 19.34 17.76
CA VAL A 531 3.36 19.64 18.24
C VAL A 531 3.47 20.44 19.55
N PRO A 532 2.59 21.43 19.82
CA PRO A 532 2.50 22.02 21.14
C PRO A 532 1.77 21.08 22.12
N SER A 533 2.45 20.76 23.22
CA SER A 533 1.96 20.09 24.46
C SER A 533 1.62 18.59 24.40
N PRO A 534 1.90 17.85 25.49
CA PRO A 534 1.70 16.40 25.55
C PRO A 534 0.22 16.00 25.60
N LEU A 535 -0.07 14.84 25.01
CA LEU A 535 -1.36 14.14 25.10
C LEU A 535 -1.85 14.07 26.57
N PRO A 536 -3.13 14.32 26.85
CA PRO A 536 -3.67 14.13 28.18
C PRO A 536 -3.56 12.64 28.57
N GLY A 537 -2.93 12.39 29.72
CA GLY A 537 -2.89 11.05 30.31
C GLY A 537 -4.29 10.58 30.72
N PRO A 538 -4.49 9.27 30.93
CA PRO A 538 -5.78 8.74 31.35
C PRO A 538 -6.17 9.33 32.72
N LEU A 539 -7.34 9.96 32.78
CA LEU A 539 -7.97 10.37 34.03
C LEU A 539 -8.26 9.11 34.86
N SER A 540 -7.80 9.10 36.11
CA SER A 540 -8.15 8.07 37.08
C SER A 540 -9.60 8.29 37.55
N PRO A 541 -10.40 7.23 37.75
CA PRO A 541 -11.74 7.37 38.29
C PRO A 541 -11.65 7.52 39.81
N GLY A 542 -11.94 8.72 40.29
CA GLY A 542 -11.99 9.03 41.71
C GLY A 542 -12.19 10.52 41.92
N ASP A 543 -13.46 10.93 41.92
CA ASP A 543 -14.03 11.93 42.86
C ASP A 543 -15.42 12.33 42.34
N VAL A 544 -16.41 11.52 42.70
CA VAL A 544 -17.82 11.92 42.70
C VAL A 544 -18.10 12.46 44.11
N ALA A 545 -18.27 13.77 44.22
CA ALA A 545 -18.95 14.41 45.33
C ALA A 545 -19.80 15.56 44.77
N GLY A 546 -21.12 15.43 44.94
CA GLY A 546 -22.15 16.33 44.43
C GLY A 546 -23.47 15.60 44.32
#